data_AF-A0A370TZP2-F1
#
_entry.id   AF-A0A370TZP2-F1
#
_cell.length_a   1.000
_cell.length_b   1.000
_cell.length_c   1.000
_cell.angle_alpha   90.00
_cell.angle_beta   90.00
_cell.angle_gamma   90.00
#
_symmetry.space_group_name_H-M   'P 1'
#
loop_
_entity.id
_entity.type
_entity.pdbx_description
1 polymer ?
#
loop_
_entity_poly.entity_id
_entity_poly.type
_entity_poly.pdbx_seq_one_letter_code
_entity_poly.pdbx_strand_id
1 'polypeptide(L)'
;MSPSRSRYTGSYPYACSMVYDLRNYTDETMWGPFLDQQATVDWEKMEAVMIVLQYHLHGHNNYVMQPPWLGASVDSFKSVLLPKIGTASLPSNPDDPYDVTGSWIRVVCFLDYQELSHYNFGHDDILPEEPRGSLYKPQSIRLIMMKLQVTKIEEADSGDGQVAPVVYFEGTSRSLHIPQNANANSNIRGSVRQTSEGEIRWTTYSIYNGEERWKSEGIQVGGPRSSGSVMGHWFDRDMDPHGPVGPTMFWKVSNNINDLPGDELVVRMGAWTADYESEGEWEENGEDDEGGLVIYT
;
A
#
# COMPACT_ATOMS: atom_id res chain seq x y z
N MET A 1 4.67 -17.89 29.82
CA MET A 1 5.37 -18.33 28.61
C MET A 1 6.71 -17.62 28.56
N SER A 2 7.82 -18.36 28.47
CA SER A 2 9.14 -17.75 28.28
C SER A 2 9.29 -17.33 26.82
N PRO A 3 9.86 -16.15 26.51
CA PRO A 3 10.06 -15.74 25.12
C PRO A 3 11.02 -16.72 24.46
N SER A 4 10.55 -17.47 23.46
CA SER A 4 11.43 -18.29 22.62
C SER A 4 12.40 -17.35 21.92
N ARG A 5 13.71 -17.57 22.08
CA ARG A 5 14.71 -16.87 21.28
C ARG A 5 14.39 -17.07 19.80
N SER A 6 14.08 -15.98 19.12
CA SER A 6 13.89 -15.90 17.68
C SER A 6 15.06 -16.60 16.96
N ARG A 7 14.74 -17.54 16.07
CA ARG A 7 15.70 -18.18 15.14
C ARG A 7 16.17 -17.21 14.03
N TYR A 8 15.70 -15.96 14.05
CA TYR A 8 15.90 -14.97 13.00
C TYR A 8 17.07 -14.04 13.36
N THR A 9 17.95 -13.77 12.39
CA THR A 9 19.18 -12.96 12.56
C THR A 9 18.92 -11.44 12.52
N GLY A 10 17.67 -10.99 12.48
CA GLY A 10 17.25 -9.59 12.51
C GLY A 10 15.74 -9.42 12.41
N SER A 11 15.22 -8.25 12.76
CA SER A 11 13.78 -7.94 12.70
C SER A 11 13.25 -7.85 11.27
N TYR A 12 14.03 -7.31 10.33
CA TYR A 12 13.62 -7.15 8.93
C TYR A 12 13.35 -8.47 8.19
N PRO A 13 14.25 -9.47 8.21
CA PRO A 13 13.98 -10.75 7.54
C PRO A 13 12.80 -11.52 8.13
N TYR A 14 12.54 -11.35 9.44
CA TYR A 14 11.34 -11.89 10.08
C TYR A 14 10.07 -11.17 9.62
N ALA A 15 10.09 -9.84 9.60
CA ALA A 15 8.97 -9.05 9.09
C ALA A 15 8.64 -9.40 7.63
N CYS A 16 9.66 -9.58 6.78
CA CYS A 16 9.47 -10.05 5.41
C CYS A 16 8.80 -11.44 5.35
N SER A 17 9.18 -12.37 6.24
CA SER A 17 8.52 -13.68 6.30
C SER A 17 7.06 -13.61 6.72
N MET A 18 6.66 -12.63 7.55
CA MET A 18 5.25 -12.45 7.90
C MET A 18 4.45 -11.83 6.75
N VAL A 19 5.04 -10.85 6.05
CA VAL A 19 4.37 -10.13 4.96
C VAL A 19 4.24 -10.97 3.69
N TYR A 20 5.25 -11.76 3.31
CA TYR A 20 5.24 -12.47 2.03
C TYR A 20 4.84 -13.95 2.11
N ASP A 21 4.44 -14.43 3.29
CA ASP A 21 3.86 -15.77 3.45
C ASP A 21 2.37 -15.75 3.08
N LEU A 22 2.03 -16.36 1.95
CA LEU A 22 0.69 -16.37 1.37
C LEU A 22 -0.33 -17.09 2.27
N ARG A 23 0.12 -17.93 3.22
CA ARG A 23 -0.75 -18.60 4.20
C ARG A 23 -1.44 -17.61 5.15
N ASN A 24 -0.92 -16.39 5.28
CA ASN A 24 -1.46 -15.34 6.14
C ASN A 24 -2.60 -14.53 5.48
N TYR A 25 -2.98 -14.86 4.24
CA TYR A 25 -3.98 -14.15 3.46
C TYR A 25 -5.14 -15.09 3.16
N THR A 26 -6.21 -14.91 3.93
CA THR A 26 -7.39 -15.77 3.88
C THR A 26 -8.64 -14.91 3.86
N ASP A 27 -9.79 -15.53 3.59
CA ASP A 27 -11.09 -14.87 3.72
C ASP A 27 -11.32 -14.36 5.15
N GLU A 28 -10.82 -15.09 6.15
CA GLU A 28 -10.94 -14.71 7.56
C GLU A 28 -10.13 -13.44 7.86
N THR A 29 -8.89 -13.35 7.36
CA THR A 29 -8.07 -12.14 7.52
C THR A 29 -8.44 -11.03 6.55
N MET A 30 -9.44 -11.26 5.69
CA MET A 30 -9.83 -10.39 4.57
C MET A 30 -8.65 -9.91 3.72
N TRP A 31 -7.60 -10.73 3.64
CA TRP A 31 -6.34 -10.42 2.95
C TRP A 31 -5.63 -9.14 3.45
N GLY A 32 -6.02 -8.64 4.62
CA GLY A 32 -5.49 -7.44 5.23
C GLY A 32 -4.62 -7.72 6.46
N PRO A 33 -4.31 -6.67 7.23
CA PRO A 33 -3.71 -6.78 8.56
C PRO A 33 -4.77 -7.05 9.63
N PHE A 34 -5.61 -8.08 9.43
CA PHE A 34 -6.72 -8.40 10.32
C PHE A 34 -6.63 -9.83 10.85
N LEU A 35 -7.13 -10.04 12.06
CA LEU A 35 -7.23 -11.35 12.70
C LEU A 35 -8.51 -12.10 12.30
N ASP A 36 -9.57 -11.37 11.94
CA ASP A 36 -10.91 -11.90 11.69
C ASP A 36 -11.73 -11.03 10.73
N GLN A 37 -12.92 -11.54 10.37
CA GLN A 37 -13.87 -10.84 9.48
C GLN A 37 -14.51 -9.59 10.10
N GLN A 38 -14.35 -9.38 11.42
CA GLN A 38 -14.75 -8.14 12.09
C GLN A 38 -13.72 -7.03 11.91
N ALA A 39 -12.60 -7.33 11.24
CA ALA A 39 -11.49 -6.42 11.00
C ALA A 39 -10.76 -6.04 12.28
N THR A 40 -10.73 -6.92 13.28
CA THR A 40 -9.86 -6.74 14.44
C THR A 40 -8.41 -6.72 13.95
N VAL A 41 -7.67 -5.67 14.35
CA VAL A 41 -6.35 -5.39 13.78
C VAL A 41 -5.30 -6.34 14.32
N ASP A 42 -4.56 -6.98 13.41
CA ASP A 42 -3.34 -7.71 13.74
C ASP A 42 -2.18 -6.72 13.85
N TRP A 43 -1.89 -6.28 15.08
CA TRP A 43 -0.82 -5.33 15.35
C TRP A 43 0.58 -5.92 15.12
N GLU A 44 0.77 -7.23 15.21
CA GLU A 44 2.05 -7.87 14.89
C GLU A 44 2.30 -7.84 13.37
N LYS A 45 1.27 -8.12 12.57
CA LYS A 45 1.33 -7.99 11.11
C LYS A 45 1.50 -6.53 10.68
N MET A 46 0.83 -5.58 11.35
CA MET A 46 1.05 -4.14 11.13
C MET A 46 2.49 -3.72 11.43
N GLU A 47 3.08 -4.18 12.54
CA GLU A 47 4.48 -3.89 12.87
C GLU A 47 5.43 -4.44 11.79
N ALA A 48 5.19 -5.66 11.28
CA ALA A 48 5.97 -6.18 10.17
C ALA A 48 5.86 -5.33 8.90
N VAL A 49 4.66 -4.90 8.52
CA VAL A 49 4.45 -3.97 7.40
C VAL A 49 5.27 -2.70 7.59
N MET A 50 5.25 -2.12 8.79
CA MET A 50 6.05 -0.94 9.14
C MET A 50 7.55 -1.20 8.97
N ILE A 51 8.06 -2.32 9.48
CA ILE A 51 9.48 -2.68 9.39
C ILE A 51 9.90 -2.85 7.93
N VAL A 52 9.12 -3.56 7.12
CA VAL A 52 9.44 -3.81 5.70
C VAL A 52 9.47 -2.50 4.92
N LEU A 53 8.44 -1.66 5.06
CA LEU A 53 8.37 -0.40 4.33
C LEU A 53 9.45 0.58 4.83
N GLN A 54 9.66 0.66 6.14
CA GLN A 54 10.66 1.54 6.73
C GLN A 54 12.08 1.15 6.31
N TYR A 55 12.39 -0.13 6.14
CA TYR A 55 13.69 -0.60 5.65
C TYR A 55 14.04 -0.01 4.28
N HIS A 56 13.09 -0.05 3.34
CA HIS A 56 13.26 0.52 2.00
C HIS A 56 13.33 2.06 1.99
N LEU A 57 12.74 2.69 3.01
CA LEU A 57 12.70 4.15 3.14
C LEU A 57 13.85 4.72 4.00
N HIS A 58 14.54 3.90 4.80
CA HIS A 58 15.54 4.34 5.80
C HIS A 58 16.83 4.91 5.19
N GLY A 59 17.15 4.58 3.94
CA GLY A 59 18.35 5.08 3.26
C GLY A 59 18.26 6.54 2.80
N HIS A 60 17.07 7.17 2.88
CA HIS A 60 16.80 8.40 2.16
C HIS A 60 16.02 9.40 3.03
N ASN A 61 16.62 10.58 3.26
CA ASN A 61 16.20 11.71 4.09
C ASN A 61 14.74 11.76 4.60
N ASN A 62 14.60 12.25 5.85
CA ASN A 62 13.42 12.59 6.69
C ASN A 62 12.22 13.33 6.05
N TYR A 63 12.15 13.51 4.73
CA TYR A 63 11.11 14.25 4.02
C TYR A 63 9.97 13.37 3.49
N VAL A 64 10.19 12.06 3.31
CA VAL A 64 9.20 11.12 2.74
C VAL A 64 8.45 10.37 3.84
N MET A 65 9.15 9.96 4.89
CA MET A 65 8.56 9.38 6.09
C MET A 65 8.90 10.25 7.28
N GLN A 66 7.88 10.84 7.90
CA GLN A 66 7.93 11.13 9.32
C GLN A 66 8.10 9.79 10.06
N PRO A 67 8.73 9.74 11.25
CA PRO A 67 8.81 8.51 12.05
C PRO A 67 7.44 7.80 12.08
N PRO A 68 7.36 6.45 12.12
CA PRO A 68 6.10 5.70 12.02
C PRO A 68 4.98 6.19 12.95
N TRP A 69 5.36 6.85 14.05
CA TRP A 69 4.48 7.36 15.10
C TRP A 69 4.31 8.88 15.09
N LEU A 70 5.05 9.62 14.28
CA LEU A 70 4.91 11.08 14.22
C LEU A 70 3.61 11.42 13.50
N GLY A 71 2.70 12.04 14.26
CA GLY A 71 1.34 12.27 13.79
C GLY A 71 0.37 11.15 14.14
N ALA A 72 0.76 10.15 14.93
CA ALA A 72 -0.15 9.10 15.42
C ALA A 72 -1.13 9.63 16.51
N SER A 73 -1.75 10.78 16.27
CA SER A 73 -2.79 11.35 17.13
C SER A 73 -3.95 11.86 16.26
N VAL A 74 -5.16 11.76 16.79
CA VAL A 74 -6.38 12.27 16.16
C VAL A 74 -6.21 13.75 15.83
N ASP A 75 -6.72 14.19 14.68
CA ASP A 75 -6.67 15.58 14.20
C ASP A 75 -5.26 16.17 14.03
N SER A 76 -4.21 15.34 13.95
CA SER A 76 -2.86 15.85 13.77
C SER A 76 -2.54 16.29 12.34
N PHE A 77 -3.40 15.95 11.36
CA PHE A 77 -3.15 16.32 9.98
C PHE A 77 -3.14 17.83 9.79
N LYS A 78 -2.06 18.30 9.15
CA LYS A 78 -1.90 19.68 8.72
C LYS A 78 -1.46 19.65 7.27
N SER A 79 -2.28 20.24 6.39
CA SER A 79 -1.93 20.38 4.98
C SER A 79 -0.58 21.07 4.85
N VAL A 80 0.33 20.49 4.06
CA VAL A 80 1.65 21.07 3.84
C VAL A 80 1.51 22.37 3.05
N LEU A 81 2.20 23.42 3.50
CA LEU A 81 2.41 24.63 2.71
C LEU A 81 3.35 24.28 1.55
N LEU A 82 2.80 23.96 0.39
CA LEU A 82 3.65 23.85 -0.80
C LEU A 82 4.18 25.26 -1.14
N PRO A 83 5.46 25.40 -1.53
CA PRO A 83 6.12 26.70 -1.74
C PRO A 83 5.42 27.68 -2.71
N LYS A 84 4.39 27.21 -3.44
CA LYS A 84 3.60 28.01 -4.38
C LYS A 84 2.25 28.51 -3.83
N ILE A 85 1.80 28.09 -2.64
CA ILE A 85 0.48 28.49 -2.09
C ILE A 85 0.63 28.85 -0.61
N GLY A 86 0.39 30.12 -0.30
CA GLY A 86 0.72 30.77 0.98
C GLY A 86 -0.14 30.41 2.19
N THR A 87 -1.03 29.41 2.13
CA THR A 87 -1.84 28.99 3.29
C THR A 87 -2.19 27.50 3.24
N ALA A 88 -2.17 26.84 4.41
CA ALA A 88 -2.61 25.45 4.53
C ALA A 88 -4.10 25.37 4.18
N SER A 89 -4.47 24.46 3.28
CA SER A 89 -5.87 24.31 2.86
C SER A 89 -6.68 23.61 3.95
N LEU A 90 -7.88 24.12 4.24
CA LEU A 90 -8.83 23.45 5.12
C LEU A 90 -9.43 22.21 4.42
N PRO A 91 -9.98 21.24 5.15
CA PRO A 91 -10.77 20.15 4.57
C PRO A 91 -11.84 20.73 3.64
N SER A 92 -11.95 20.19 2.43
CA SER A 92 -12.88 20.67 1.41
C SER A 92 -14.32 20.22 1.66
N ASN A 93 -14.50 19.13 2.42
CA ASN A 93 -15.79 18.61 2.83
C ASN A 93 -15.85 18.58 4.37
N PRO A 94 -16.62 19.48 5.01
CA PRO A 94 -16.73 19.52 6.47
C PRO A 94 -17.49 18.32 7.05
N ASP A 95 -18.27 17.61 6.23
CA ASP A 95 -19.05 16.44 6.64
C ASP A 95 -18.24 15.14 6.62
N ASP A 96 -17.03 15.16 6.05
CA ASP A 96 -16.10 14.01 6.02
C ASP A 96 -15.30 13.93 7.32
N PRO A 97 -15.57 12.94 8.20
CA PRO A 97 -14.86 12.81 9.47
C PRO A 97 -13.43 12.27 9.33
N TYR A 98 -13.04 11.76 8.16
CA TYR A 98 -11.73 11.14 7.94
C TYR A 98 -10.77 12.02 7.15
N ASP A 99 -11.25 13.14 6.59
CA ASP A 99 -10.48 14.07 5.75
C ASP A 99 -9.79 13.35 4.58
N VAL A 100 -10.59 12.68 3.75
CA VAL A 100 -10.12 11.87 2.60
C VAL A 100 -9.70 12.75 1.43
N THR A 101 -10.48 13.80 1.12
CA THR A 101 -10.29 14.58 -0.11
C THR A 101 -8.95 15.30 -0.11
N GLY A 102 -8.14 15.08 -1.16
CA GLY A 102 -6.83 15.71 -1.28
C GLY A 102 -5.85 14.97 -2.19
N SER A 103 -4.59 15.38 -2.12
CA SER A 103 -3.47 14.69 -2.77
C SER A 103 -2.72 13.82 -1.77
N TRP A 104 -2.31 12.64 -2.23
CA TRP A 104 -1.69 11.60 -1.42
C TRP A 104 -0.48 11.00 -2.16
N ILE A 105 0.47 10.49 -1.39
CA ILE A 105 1.59 9.69 -1.92
C ILE A 105 1.45 8.28 -1.37
N ARG A 106 1.61 7.30 -2.24
CA ARG A 106 1.54 5.88 -1.95
C ARG A 106 2.84 5.18 -2.34
N VAL A 107 3.30 4.32 -1.45
CA VAL A 107 4.35 3.34 -1.70
C VAL A 107 3.69 1.96 -1.77
N VAL A 108 4.03 1.20 -2.80
CA VAL A 108 3.84 -0.26 -2.81
C VAL A 108 5.20 -0.91 -2.84
N CYS A 109 5.38 -1.97 -2.06
CA CYS A 109 6.57 -2.79 -2.06
C CYS A 109 6.19 -4.21 -2.46
N PHE A 110 7.08 -4.88 -3.20
CA PHE A 110 6.77 -6.17 -3.79
C PHE A 110 8.04 -7.00 -4.05
N LEU A 111 7.86 -8.31 -4.02
CA LEU A 111 8.79 -9.26 -4.63
C LEU A 111 8.42 -9.45 -6.08
N ASP A 112 9.40 -9.78 -6.92
CA ASP A 112 9.07 -10.31 -8.24
C ASP A 112 8.26 -11.62 -8.11
N TYR A 113 7.50 -11.93 -9.16
CA TYR A 113 6.59 -13.07 -9.14
C TYR A 113 7.34 -14.40 -8.94
N GLN A 114 8.53 -14.55 -9.53
CA GLN A 114 9.30 -15.78 -9.45
C GLN A 114 9.83 -16.02 -8.03
N GLU A 115 10.29 -14.98 -7.36
CA GLU A 115 10.77 -15.02 -5.98
C GLU A 115 9.63 -15.23 -4.99
N LEU A 116 8.48 -14.57 -5.18
CA LEU A 116 7.29 -14.79 -4.34
C LEU A 116 6.79 -16.23 -4.50
N SER A 117 6.72 -16.72 -5.74
CA SER A 117 6.28 -18.08 -6.05
C SER A 117 7.25 -19.11 -5.50
N HIS A 118 8.55 -18.95 -5.72
CA HIS A 118 9.58 -19.85 -5.18
C HIS A 118 9.56 -19.84 -3.65
N TYR A 119 9.40 -18.66 -3.03
CA TYR A 119 9.28 -18.57 -1.59
C TYR A 119 8.07 -19.37 -1.11
N ASN A 120 6.89 -19.20 -1.67
CA ASN A 120 5.67 -19.82 -1.13
C ASN A 120 5.45 -21.28 -1.53
N PHE A 121 5.90 -21.69 -2.72
CA PHE A 121 5.59 -22.99 -3.32
C PHE A 121 6.83 -23.85 -3.64
N GLY A 122 8.05 -23.35 -3.38
CA GLY A 122 9.29 -24.08 -3.65
C GLY A 122 9.70 -25.11 -2.58
N HIS A 123 8.94 -25.23 -1.49
CA HIS A 123 9.22 -26.14 -0.38
C HIS A 123 7.93 -26.83 0.10
N ASP A 124 7.91 -28.16 0.05
CA ASP A 124 6.72 -28.97 0.38
C ASP A 124 6.60 -29.32 1.88
N ASP A 125 7.64 -29.07 2.68
CA ASP A 125 7.79 -29.68 4.02
C ASP A 125 7.49 -28.74 5.21
N ILE A 126 6.95 -27.54 4.99
CA ILE A 126 6.65 -26.62 6.10
C ILE A 126 5.23 -26.91 6.62
N LEU A 127 5.11 -27.30 7.89
CA LEU A 127 3.81 -27.50 8.52
C LEU A 127 3.01 -26.18 8.51
N PRO A 128 1.67 -26.22 8.38
CA PRO A 128 0.85 -25.01 8.34
C PRO A 128 1.08 -24.05 9.52
N GLU A 129 1.37 -24.58 10.71
CA GLU A 129 1.57 -23.80 11.93
C GLU A 129 3.04 -23.40 12.15
N GLU A 130 3.97 -23.89 11.33
CA GLU A 130 5.36 -23.50 11.42
C GLU A 130 5.60 -22.18 10.66
N PRO A 131 6.15 -21.17 11.34
CA PRO A 131 6.57 -19.93 10.69
C PRO A 131 7.55 -20.22 9.57
N ARG A 132 7.35 -19.58 8.41
CA ARG A 132 8.29 -19.69 7.31
C ARG A 132 9.64 -19.08 7.70
N GLY A 133 10.71 -19.58 7.08
CA GLY A 133 12.06 -19.06 7.31
C GLY A 133 12.19 -17.59 6.92
N SER A 134 13.18 -16.90 7.50
CA SER A 134 13.49 -15.50 7.16
C SER A 134 13.65 -15.32 5.66
N LEU A 135 13.11 -14.22 5.14
CA LEU A 135 13.27 -13.85 3.75
C LEU A 135 14.36 -12.77 3.61
N TYR A 136 15.38 -13.05 2.80
CA TYR A 136 16.45 -12.11 2.44
C TYR A 136 16.52 -11.99 0.91
N LYS A 137 15.48 -11.40 0.33
CA LYS A 137 15.34 -11.24 -1.12
C LYS A 137 15.22 -9.76 -1.49
N PRO A 138 15.80 -9.34 -2.63
CA PRO A 138 15.59 -8.00 -3.16
C PRO A 138 14.09 -7.74 -3.31
N GLN A 139 13.66 -6.56 -2.87
CA GLN A 139 12.29 -6.11 -3.02
C GLN A 139 12.33 -4.81 -3.82
N SER A 140 11.32 -4.65 -4.66
CA SER A 140 11.12 -3.43 -5.43
C SER A 140 10.06 -2.57 -4.77
N ILE A 141 10.12 -1.27 -5.04
CA ILE A 141 9.13 -0.30 -4.57
C ILE A 141 8.64 0.54 -5.74
N ARG A 142 7.36 0.94 -5.72
CA ARG A 142 6.84 1.98 -6.61
C ARG A 142 6.19 3.10 -5.84
N LEU A 143 6.39 4.31 -6.33
CA LEU A 143 5.72 5.51 -5.87
C LEU A 143 4.58 5.89 -6.79
N ILE A 144 3.43 6.10 -6.17
CA ILE A 144 2.19 6.41 -6.82
C ILE A 144 1.64 7.68 -6.18
N MET A 145 1.38 8.68 -7.00
CA MET A 145 0.65 9.86 -6.59
C MET A 145 -0.84 9.60 -6.75
N MET A 146 -1.63 9.91 -5.74
CA MET A 146 -3.08 9.75 -5.77
C MET A 146 -3.79 11.09 -5.56
N LYS A 147 -4.93 11.21 -6.22
CA LYS A 147 -5.85 12.33 -6.12
C LYS A 147 -7.20 11.76 -5.71
N LEU A 148 -7.61 11.96 -4.46
CA LEU A 148 -8.81 11.36 -3.91
C LEU A 148 -9.87 12.44 -3.65
N GLN A 149 -11.13 12.13 -3.95
CA GLN A 149 -12.28 12.99 -3.77
C GLN A 149 -13.42 12.17 -3.16
N VAL A 150 -13.99 12.66 -2.06
CA VAL A 150 -15.19 12.05 -1.47
C VAL A 150 -16.35 12.16 -2.45
N THR A 151 -17.06 11.05 -2.66
CA THR A 151 -18.22 10.94 -3.55
C THR A 151 -19.51 10.65 -2.81
N LYS A 152 -19.45 9.95 -1.67
CA LYS A 152 -20.61 9.56 -0.88
C LYS A 152 -20.23 9.40 0.59
N ILE A 153 -21.13 9.79 1.48
CA ILE A 153 -21.06 9.50 2.92
C ILE A 153 -22.34 8.74 3.27
N GLU A 154 -22.19 7.55 3.83
CA GLU A 154 -23.29 6.75 4.38
C GLU A 154 -23.24 6.84 5.90
N GLU A 155 -24.32 7.31 6.50
CA GLU A 155 -24.44 7.36 7.95
C GLU A 155 -24.36 5.95 8.56
N ALA A 156 -23.80 5.86 9.77
CA ALA A 156 -23.80 4.63 10.53
C ALA A 156 -25.23 4.14 10.76
N ASP A 157 -25.52 2.89 10.38
CA ASP A 157 -26.80 2.26 10.71
C ASP A 157 -26.70 1.57 12.08
N SER A 158 -27.64 1.87 12.97
CA SER A 158 -27.78 1.20 14.26
C SER A 158 -27.91 -0.33 14.16
N GLY A 159 -28.27 -0.87 12.99
CA GLY A 159 -28.48 -2.30 12.75
C GLY A 159 -27.22 -3.14 12.49
N ASP A 160 -26.09 -2.52 12.15
CA ASP A 160 -24.86 -3.24 11.76
C ASP A 160 -23.67 -3.04 12.71
N GLY A 161 -23.90 -2.33 13.83
CA GLY A 161 -22.88 -2.04 14.84
C GLY A 161 -21.88 -0.95 14.44
N GLN A 162 -22.11 -0.23 13.33
CA GLN A 162 -21.31 0.94 12.98
C GLN A 162 -21.56 2.09 13.95
N VAL A 163 -20.47 2.71 14.41
CA VAL A 163 -20.51 3.89 15.30
C VAL A 163 -20.18 5.18 14.55
N ALA A 164 -19.55 5.08 13.38
CA ALA A 164 -19.12 6.18 12.54
C ALA A 164 -19.51 5.92 11.06
N PRO A 165 -19.71 6.99 10.26
CA PRO A 165 -20.17 6.85 8.87
C PRO A 165 -19.12 6.19 7.97
N VAL A 166 -19.58 5.61 6.87
CA VAL A 166 -18.71 5.12 5.79
C VAL A 166 -18.53 6.21 4.74
N VAL A 167 -17.28 6.57 4.47
CA VAL A 167 -16.93 7.56 3.45
C VAL A 167 -16.41 6.84 2.22
N TYR A 168 -17.09 7.03 1.08
CA TYR A 168 -16.65 6.53 -0.22
C TYR A 168 -15.96 7.64 -1.00
N PHE A 169 -14.96 7.25 -1.76
CA PHE A 169 -14.17 8.16 -2.57
C PHE A 169 -13.82 7.56 -3.93
N GLU A 170 -13.57 8.45 -4.87
CA GLU A 170 -13.03 8.14 -6.20
C GLU A 170 -11.88 9.09 -6.52
N GLY A 171 -11.11 8.74 -7.54
CA GLY A 171 -9.89 9.45 -7.82
C GLY A 171 -9.08 8.91 -8.99
N THR A 172 -7.86 9.43 -9.08
CA THR A 172 -6.84 8.94 -10.02
C THR A 172 -5.58 8.62 -9.27
N SER A 173 -4.83 7.65 -9.79
CA SER A 173 -3.50 7.29 -9.33
C SER A 173 -2.54 7.30 -10.51
N ARG A 174 -1.34 7.83 -10.32
CA ARG A 174 -0.30 7.97 -11.35
C ARG A 174 1.03 7.53 -10.79
N SER A 175 1.67 6.56 -11.44
CA SER A 175 3.05 6.19 -11.15
C SER A 175 3.98 7.37 -11.47
N LEU A 176 4.95 7.62 -10.58
CA LEU A 176 5.95 8.68 -10.76
C LEU A 176 7.09 8.27 -11.71
N HIS A 177 7.21 6.98 -12.04
CA HIS A 177 8.35 6.44 -12.83
C HIS A 177 8.14 6.53 -14.33
N ILE A 178 6.89 6.40 -14.81
CA ILE A 178 6.61 6.37 -16.25
C ILE A 178 5.48 7.33 -16.60
N PRO A 179 5.72 8.65 -16.57
CA PRO A 179 4.68 9.65 -16.79
C PRO A 179 4.04 9.57 -18.18
N GLN A 180 4.74 9.00 -19.17
CA GLN A 180 4.29 8.88 -20.57
C GLN A 180 3.59 7.55 -20.91
N ASN A 181 3.54 6.56 -20.01
CA ASN A 181 2.84 5.29 -20.30
C ASN A 181 1.36 5.41 -19.90
N ALA A 182 0.45 5.17 -20.85
CA ALA A 182 -0.99 5.19 -20.59
C ALA A 182 -1.41 4.18 -19.51
N ASN A 183 -0.66 3.07 -19.34
CA ASN A 183 -0.87 2.07 -18.30
C ASN A 183 -0.30 2.48 -16.93
N ALA A 184 0.38 3.63 -16.82
CA ALA A 184 0.89 4.16 -15.55
C ALA A 184 -0.15 4.96 -14.76
N ASN A 185 -1.29 5.26 -15.39
CA ASN A 185 -2.42 5.94 -14.77
C ASN A 185 -3.55 4.92 -14.54
N SER A 186 -4.12 4.93 -13.35
CA SER A 186 -5.34 4.18 -13.05
C SER A 186 -6.35 5.08 -12.37
N ASN A 187 -7.63 4.71 -12.51
CA ASN A 187 -8.64 5.25 -11.61
C ASN A 187 -8.51 4.53 -10.27
N ILE A 188 -8.91 5.20 -9.19
CA ILE A 188 -8.98 4.59 -7.87
C ILE A 188 -10.34 4.86 -7.27
N ARG A 189 -10.91 3.85 -6.62
CA ARG A 189 -12.08 4.01 -5.76
C ARG A 189 -11.85 3.32 -4.44
N GLY A 190 -12.60 3.68 -3.42
CA GLY A 190 -12.45 3.05 -2.13
C GLY A 190 -13.45 3.52 -1.10
N SER A 191 -13.26 3.03 0.10
CA SER A 191 -14.05 3.38 1.27
C SER A 191 -13.19 3.49 2.51
N VAL A 192 -13.59 4.38 3.42
CA VAL A 192 -13.02 4.57 4.75
C VAL A 192 -14.13 4.36 5.77
N ARG A 193 -13.85 3.59 6.80
CA ARG A 193 -14.79 3.34 7.91
C ARG A 193 -14.05 3.03 9.20
N GLN A 194 -14.75 3.16 10.31
CA GLN A 194 -14.24 2.72 11.61
C GLN A 194 -14.46 1.21 11.79
N THR A 195 -13.50 0.52 12.40
CA THR A 195 -13.62 -0.85 12.92
C THR A 195 -14.49 -0.85 14.19
N SER A 196 -14.87 -2.03 14.69
CA SER A 196 -15.58 -2.15 15.98
C SER A 196 -14.73 -1.70 17.18
N GLU A 197 -13.41 -1.77 17.06
CA GLU A 197 -12.45 -1.40 18.13
C GLU A 197 -11.99 0.06 18.03
N GLY A 198 -12.28 0.74 16.92
CA GLY A 198 -12.14 2.19 16.78
C GLY A 198 -11.05 2.64 15.80
N GLU A 199 -10.29 1.71 15.22
CA GLU A 199 -9.31 1.98 14.17
C GLU A 199 -9.99 2.38 12.85
N ILE A 200 -9.24 3.06 11.99
CA ILE A 200 -9.77 3.56 10.72
C ILE A 200 -9.29 2.67 9.59
N ARG A 201 -10.20 1.86 9.06
CA ARG A 201 -9.95 0.93 7.97
C ARG A 201 -10.15 1.61 6.62
N TRP A 202 -9.20 1.37 5.73
CA TRP A 202 -9.21 1.81 4.35
C TRP A 202 -9.23 0.60 3.43
N THR A 203 -10.15 0.62 2.47
CA THR A 203 -10.20 -0.32 1.34
C THR A 203 -10.06 0.46 0.05
N THR A 204 -9.16 0.04 -0.83
CA THR A 204 -8.93 0.71 -2.13
C THR A 204 -8.93 -0.29 -3.28
N TYR A 205 -9.38 0.15 -4.45
CA TYR A 205 -9.36 -0.60 -5.71
C TYR A 205 -8.69 0.24 -6.79
N SER A 206 -7.65 -0.30 -7.43
CA SER A 206 -7.02 0.29 -8.61
C SER A 206 -7.65 -0.26 -9.88
N ILE A 207 -8.13 0.65 -10.72
CA ILE A 207 -8.92 0.35 -11.92
C ILE A 207 -8.10 0.73 -13.16
N TYR A 208 -7.78 -0.26 -13.98
CA TYR A 208 -7.08 -0.11 -15.25
C TYR A 208 -8.02 -0.49 -16.39
N ASN A 209 -8.17 0.39 -17.38
CA ASN A 209 -9.05 0.17 -18.53
C ASN A 209 -10.49 -0.24 -18.15
N GLY A 210 -11.00 0.30 -17.03
CA GLY A 210 -12.35 -0.01 -16.51
C GLY A 210 -12.44 -1.29 -15.67
N GLU A 211 -11.35 -2.04 -15.54
CA GLU A 211 -11.29 -3.27 -14.73
C GLU A 211 -10.50 -3.03 -13.45
N GLU A 212 -11.10 -3.40 -12.32
CA GLU A 212 -10.38 -3.47 -11.06
C GLU A 212 -9.33 -4.58 -11.12
N ARG A 213 -8.07 -4.25 -10.84
CA ARG A 213 -6.94 -5.19 -10.88
C ARG A 213 -6.33 -5.43 -9.52
N TRP A 214 -6.12 -4.35 -8.77
CA TRP A 214 -5.51 -4.43 -7.45
C TRP A 214 -6.50 -4.00 -6.39
N LYS A 215 -6.51 -4.71 -5.27
CA LYS A 215 -7.21 -4.33 -4.05
C LYS A 215 -6.18 -4.04 -2.96
N SER A 216 -6.54 -3.21 -1.99
CA SER A 216 -5.72 -3.02 -0.79
C SER A 216 -6.58 -2.84 0.44
N GLU A 217 -6.09 -3.34 1.56
CA GLU A 217 -6.70 -3.26 2.88
C GLU A 217 -5.65 -2.75 3.86
N GLY A 218 -6.00 -1.71 4.62
CA GLY A 218 -5.07 -1.10 5.56
C GLY A 218 -5.74 -0.31 6.68
N ILE A 219 -4.92 0.07 7.65
CA ILE A 219 -5.31 0.85 8.83
C ILE A 219 -4.57 2.18 8.85
N GLN A 220 -5.29 3.26 9.13
CA GLN A 220 -4.69 4.56 9.42
C GLN A 220 -4.20 4.59 10.86
N VAL A 221 -2.89 4.75 11.02
CA VAL A 221 -2.27 4.90 12.34
C VAL A 221 -2.58 6.31 12.87
N GLY A 222 -3.06 6.40 14.12
CA GLY A 222 -3.34 7.67 14.79
C GLY A 222 -4.80 8.11 14.81
N GLY A 223 -5.70 7.38 14.16
CA GLY A 223 -7.14 7.65 14.20
C GLY A 223 -7.61 8.69 13.17
N PRO A 224 -8.86 9.19 13.29
CA PRO A 224 -9.46 10.12 12.32
C PRO A 224 -8.61 11.38 12.12
N ARG A 225 -8.47 11.80 10.84
CA ARG A 225 -7.74 13.02 10.44
C ARG A 225 -6.31 13.10 10.99
N SER A 226 -5.72 11.95 11.28
CA SER A 226 -4.33 11.85 11.67
C SER A 226 -3.43 12.08 10.46
N SER A 227 -2.29 12.73 10.68
CA SER A 227 -1.19 12.80 9.70
C SER A 227 -0.41 11.49 9.59
N GLY A 228 -0.75 10.49 10.41
CA GLY A 228 -0.22 9.14 10.28
C GLY A 228 -0.56 8.54 8.92
N SER A 229 0.29 7.63 8.48
CA SER A 229 0.06 6.92 7.21
C SER A 229 -1.03 5.87 7.38
N VAL A 230 -1.72 5.59 6.28
CA VAL A 230 -2.46 4.35 6.10
C VAL A 230 -1.46 3.28 5.70
N MET A 231 -1.44 2.15 6.39
CA MET A 231 -0.53 1.04 6.11
C MET A 231 -1.29 -0.29 6.07
N GLY A 232 -0.84 -1.21 5.23
CA GLY A 232 -1.46 -2.53 5.10
C GLY A 232 -0.90 -3.30 3.92
N HIS A 233 -1.77 -4.00 3.20
CA HIS A 233 -1.39 -4.89 2.12
C HIS A 233 -2.11 -4.53 0.82
N TRP A 234 -1.42 -4.74 -0.30
CA TRP A 234 -2.00 -4.72 -1.64
C TRP A 234 -1.92 -6.14 -2.21
N PHE A 235 -2.92 -6.53 -3.00
CA PHE A 235 -3.05 -7.87 -3.57
C PHE A 235 -3.95 -7.85 -4.81
N ASP A 236 -3.99 -8.97 -5.54
CA ASP A 236 -4.92 -9.16 -6.66
C ASP A 236 -6.37 -9.01 -6.20
N ARG A 237 -7.20 -8.29 -6.96
CA ARG A 237 -8.61 -8.04 -6.59
C ARG A 237 -9.38 -9.33 -6.33
N ASP A 238 -9.12 -10.37 -7.12
CA ASP A 238 -9.86 -11.62 -7.08
C ASP A 238 -9.35 -12.55 -5.97
N MET A 239 -8.42 -12.08 -5.12
CA MET A 239 -7.92 -12.81 -3.95
C MET A 239 -7.35 -14.18 -4.35
N ASP A 240 -6.59 -14.22 -5.44
CA ASP A 240 -5.94 -15.44 -5.93
C ASP A 240 -4.87 -15.91 -4.91
N PRO A 241 -5.01 -17.12 -4.32
CA PRO A 241 -4.02 -17.70 -3.39
C PRO A 241 -2.61 -17.83 -3.95
N HIS A 242 -2.44 -17.79 -5.27
CA HIS A 242 -1.15 -17.79 -5.97
C HIS A 242 -0.78 -16.42 -6.54
N GLY A 243 -1.63 -15.42 -6.32
CA GLY A 243 -1.48 -14.06 -6.79
C GLY A 243 -0.44 -13.27 -5.99
N PRO A 244 -0.02 -12.12 -6.52
CA PRO A 244 0.93 -11.26 -5.86
C PRO A 244 0.32 -10.61 -4.61
N VAL A 245 1.15 -10.41 -3.59
CA VAL A 245 0.84 -9.64 -2.39
C VAL A 245 2.07 -8.86 -1.95
N GLY A 246 1.85 -7.72 -1.30
CA GLY A 246 2.94 -6.98 -0.68
C GLY A 246 2.45 -5.86 0.23
N PRO A 247 3.37 -5.24 0.99
CA PRO A 247 2.99 -4.17 1.88
C PRO A 247 2.79 -2.86 1.10
N THR A 248 1.89 -2.02 1.59
CA THR A 248 1.63 -0.69 1.05
C THR A 248 1.49 0.32 2.19
N MET A 249 1.93 1.55 1.94
CA MET A 249 1.60 2.70 2.76
C MET A 249 1.19 3.88 1.90
N PHE A 250 0.33 4.75 2.41
CA PHE A 250 0.09 6.04 1.80
C PHE A 250 -0.24 7.10 2.85
N TRP A 251 0.11 8.35 2.55
CA TRP A 251 -0.12 9.48 3.43
C TRP A 251 -0.56 10.71 2.64
N LYS A 252 -1.37 11.53 3.30
CA LYS A 252 -1.92 12.75 2.71
C LYS A 252 -0.85 13.82 2.67
N VAL A 253 -0.81 14.59 1.58
CA VAL A 253 0.14 15.69 1.38
C VAL A 253 -0.57 17.04 1.42
N SER A 254 -1.74 17.16 0.79
CA SER A 254 -2.54 18.39 0.79
C SER A 254 -4.04 18.09 0.79
N ASN A 255 -4.84 19.01 1.33
CA ASN A 255 -6.30 18.98 1.20
C ASN A 255 -6.78 19.42 -0.19
N ASN A 256 -5.89 20.00 -1.00
CA ASN A 256 -6.20 20.36 -2.38
C ASN A 256 -5.74 19.25 -3.33
N ILE A 257 -6.66 18.70 -4.11
CA ILE A 257 -6.40 17.64 -5.09
C ILE A 257 -5.45 18.05 -6.23
N ASN A 258 -5.29 19.36 -6.44
CA ASN A 258 -4.38 19.92 -7.45
C ASN A 258 -2.99 20.23 -6.90
N ASP A 259 -2.84 20.21 -5.58
CA ASP A 259 -1.55 20.44 -4.92
C ASP A 259 -0.73 19.17 -5.02
N LEU A 260 0.09 19.11 -6.06
CA LEU A 260 1.10 18.08 -6.17
C LEU A 260 2.37 18.56 -5.46
N PRO A 261 3.06 17.67 -4.72
CA PRO A 261 4.44 17.97 -4.35
C PRO A 261 5.18 18.47 -5.59
N GLY A 262 5.84 19.64 -5.48
CA GLY A 262 6.40 20.33 -6.64
C GLY A 262 7.29 19.41 -7.48
N ASP A 263 7.47 19.76 -8.76
CA ASP A 263 8.26 18.97 -9.72
C ASP A 263 9.60 18.51 -9.15
N GLU A 264 10.23 19.28 -8.26
CA GLU A 264 11.46 18.90 -7.56
C GLU A 264 11.32 17.71 -6.60
N LEU A 265 10.24 17.61 -5.82
CA LEU A 265 10.01 16.47 -4.93
C LEU A 265 9.61 15.23 -5.74
N VAL A 266 8.83 15.41 -6.81
CA VAL A 266 8.50 14.33 -7.76
C VAL A 266 9.74 13.85 -8.51
N VAL A 267 10.61 14.75 -8.96
CA VAL A 267 11.89 14.40 -9.61
C VAL A 267 12.84 13.73 -8.63
N ARG A 268 12.95 14.19 -7.38
CA ARG A 268 13.77 13.54 -6.35
C ARG A 268 13.23 12.16 -5.97
N MET A 269 11.91 12.01 -5.85
CA MET A 269 11.25 10.72 -5.59
C MET A 269 11.28 9.77 -6.80
N GLY A 270 11.19 10.28 -8.03
CA GLY A 270 11.29 9.51 -9.27
C GLY A 270 12.72 9.06 -9.57
N ALA A 271 13.72 9.89 -9.28
CA ALA A 271 15.13 9.50 -9.34
C ALA A 271 15.47 8.42 -8.30
N TRP A 272 14.90 8.51 -7.09
CA TRP A 272 15.10 7.55 -5.98
C TRP A 272 14.72 6.08 -6.32
N THR A 273 13.81 5.89 -7.25
CA THR A 273 13.21 4.60 -7.59
C THR A 273 13.78 3.98 -8.85
N ALA A 274 14.28 4.81 -9.78
CA ALA A 274 15.04 4.33 -10.93
C ALA A 274 16.32 3.59 -10.50
N ASP A 275 16.94 4.01 -9.39
CA ASP A 275 18.11 3.32 -8.82
C ASP A 275 17.78 1.89 -8.36
N TYR A 276 16.57 1.65 -7.80
CA TYR A 276 16.09 0.32 -7.38
C TYR A 276 15.70 -0.58 -8.55
N GLU A 277 15.25 -0.02 -9.67
CA GLU A 277 15.01 -0.80 -10.89
C GLU A 277 16.32 -1.12 -11.63
N SER A 278 17.33 -0.25 -11.58
CA SER A 278 18.63 -0.52 -12.24
C SER A 278 19.38 -1.73 -11.66
N GLU A 279 19.11 -2.10 -10.40
CA GLU A 279 19.61 -3.33 -9.78
C GLU A 279 18.76 -4.57 -10.15
N GLY A 280 17.65 -4.39 -10.88
CA GLY A 280 16.70 -5.43 -11.30
C GLY A 280 16.29 -5.38 -12.78
N GLU A 281 16.94 -4.56 -13.63
CA GLU A 281 16.63 -4.47 -15.06
C GLU A 281 17.09 -5.75 -15.78
N TRP A 282 16.13 -6.53 -16.26
CA TRP A 282 16.33 -7.44 -17.40
C TRP A 282 15.77 -6.79 -18.65
N GLU A 283 16.61 -6.79 -19.69
CA GLU A 283 16.26 -6.43 -21.07
C GLU A 283 15.04 -7.24 -21.52
N GLU A 284 14.00 -6.53 -21.92
CA GLU A 284 12.89 -7.09 -22.69
C GLU A 284 13.45 -7.49 -24.07
N ASN A 285 13.99 -8.70 -24.18
CA ASN A 285 14.31 -9.29 -25.48
C ASN A 285 12.98 -9.57 -26.19
N GLY A 286 12.56 -8.61 -27.02
CA GLY A 286 11.53 -8.81 -28.01
C GLY A 286 11.93 -9.92 -28.96
N GLU A 287 11.27 -11.07 -28.85
CA GLU A 287 11.21 -12.03 -29.95
C GLU A 287 10.33 -11.41 -31.05
N ASP A 288 10.98 -10.71 -31.99
CA ASP A 288 10.41 -10.40 -33.29
C ASP A 288 10.29 -11.72 -34.07
N ASP A 289 9.14 -12.37 -33.93
CA ASP A 289 8.72 -13.53 -34.70
C ASP A 289 8.33 -13.07 -36.13
N GLU A 290 9.32 -12.77 -36.98
CA GLU A 290 9.10 -12.66 -38.43
C GLU A 290 9.17 -14.06 -39.08
N GLY A 291 7.98 -14.53 -39.47
CA GLY A 291 7.77 -15.77 -40.18
C GLY A 291 8.59 -15.91 -41.47
N GLY A 292 9.30 -17.04 -41.56
CA GLY A 292 9.90 -17.55 -42.79
C GLY A 292 9.42 -18.96 -43.08
N LEU A 293 8.30 -19.06 -43.79
CA LEU A 293 7.81 -20.28 -44.44
C LEU A 293 8.91 -20.88 -45.34
N VAL A 294 9.37 -22.10 -45.07
CA VAL A 294 10.14 -22.88 -46.06
C VAL A 294 9.48 -24.25 -46.26
N ILE A 295 9.05 -24.42 -47.50
CA ILE A 295 8.31 -25.55 -48.06
C ILE A 295 9.27 -26.73 -48.31
N TYR A 296 8.78 -27.95 -48.09
CA TYR A 296 9.45 -29.21 -48.41
C TYR A 296 9.83 -29.35 -49.89
N THR A 297 11.04 -29.84 -50.14
CA THR A 297 11.36 -30.87 -51.17
C THR A 297 12.54 -31.69 -50.70
#